data_AF-A0A497BLD3-F1
#
_entry.id   AF-A0A497BLD3-F1
#
_cell.length_a   1.000
_cell.length_b   1.000
_cell.length_c   1.000
_cell.angle_alpha   90.00
_cell.angle_beta   90.00
_cell.angle_gamma   90.00
#
_symmetry.space_group_name_H-M   'P 1'
#
loop_
_entity.id
_entity.type
_entity.pdbx_description
1 polymer ?
#
loop_
_entity_poly.entity_id
_entity_poly.type
_entity_poly.pdbx_seq_one_letter_code
_entity_poly.pdbx_strand_id
1 'polypeptide(L)' 'MMSQQAALAGITGKAIVDSHPEEGVVRLKLSWIPVERTAELTKVFTQVIVMALRGMNLTVRVRTNDE' A
#
# COMPACT_ATOMS: atom_id res chain seq x y z
N MET A 1 6.42 11.26 -9.63
CA MET A 1 5.67 10.90 -10.85
C MET A 1 4.35 10.16 -10.57
N MET A 2 4.25 9.25 -9.59
CA MET A 2 2.99 8.53 -9.30
C MET A 2 1.83 9.40 -8.77
N SER A 3 2.13 10.47 -8.01
CA SER A 3 1.10 11.37 -7.46
C SER A 3 0.27 12.09 -8.52
N GLN A 4 0.88 12.43 -9.67
CA GLN A 4 0.20 13.13 -10.76
C GLN A 4 -0.79 12.21 -11.51
N GLN A 5 -0.44 10.93 -11.72
CA GLN A 5 -1.33 9.97 -12.39
C GLN A 5 -2.52 9.55 -11.52
N ALA A 6 -2.34 9.39 -10.21
CA ALA A 6 -3.43 9.06 -9.29
C ALA A 6 -4.47 10.19 -9.21
N ALA A 7 -4.02 11.45 -9.14
CA ALA A 7 -4.90 12.62 -9.15
C ALA A 7 -5.68 12.75 -10.48
N LEU A 8 -5.05 12.44 -11.62
CA LEU A 8 -5.70 12.44 -12.93
C LEU A 8 -6.75 11.34 -13.08
N ALA A 9 -6.62 10.23 -12.35
CA ALA A 9 -7.62 9.16 -12.28
C ALA A 9 -8.72 9.40 -11.24
N GLY A 10 -8.74 10.58 -10.59
CA GLY A 10 -9.68 10.91 -9.51
C GLY A 10 -9.46 10.13 -8.22
N ILE A 11 -8.33 9.43 -8.10
CA ILE A 11 -8.00 8.63 -6.92
C ILE A 11 -7.29 9.53 -5.91
N THR A 12 -7.90 9.67 -4.75
CA THR A 12 -7.33 10.39 -3.61
C THR A 12 -7.46 9.54 -2.35
N GLY A 13 -6.86 9.97 -1.24
CA GLY A 13 -6.95 9.22 -0.01
C GLY A 13 -6.13 9.78 1.13
N LYS A 14 -6.19 9.09 2.25
CA LYS A 14 -5.37 9.35 3.44
C LYS A 14 -4.59 8.09 3.79
N ALA A 15 -3.36 8.28 4.24
CA ALA A 15 -2.52 7.21 4.75
C ALA A 15 -2.07 7.56 6.16
N ILE A 16 -2.06 6.56 7.05
CA ILE A 16 -1.39 6.62 8.35
C ILE A 16 -0.30 5.57 8.33
N VAL A 17 0.90 6.00 8.71
CA VAL A 17 2.08 5.14 8.88
C VAL A 17 2.41 5.14 10.37
N ASP A 18 2.45 3.96 10.95
CA ASP A 18 2.82 3.74 12.35
C ASP A 18 4.05 2.82 12.38
N SER A 19 5.10 3.23 13.09
CA SER A 19 6.42 2.62 13.05
C SER A 19 6.90 2.30 14.46
N HIS A 20 7.22 1.04 14.70
CA HIS A 20 7.77 0.50 15.94
C HIS A 20 9.15 -0.12 15.64
N PRO A 21 10.23 0.68 15.62
CA PRO A 21 11.56 0.22 15.23
C PRO A 21 12.09 -0.93 16.08
N GLU A 22 11.81 -0.91 17.38
CA GLU A 22 12.22 -1.93 18.35
C GLU A 22 11.60 -3.31 18.09
N GLU A 23 10.40 -3.35 17.50
CA GLU A 23 9.74 -4.60 17.09
C GLU A 23 10.02 -4.94 15.62
N GLY A 24 10.62 -4.02 14.85
CA GLY A 24 10.78 -4.15 13.40
C GLY A 24 9.44 -4.12 12.65
N VAL A 25 8.42 -3.45 13.20
CA VAL A 25 7.05 -3.44 12.67
C VAL A 25 6.69 -2.07 12.08
N VAL A 26 6.18 -2.07 10.86
CA VAL A 26 5.51 -0.91 10.25
C VAL A 26 4.08 -1.30 9.91
N ARG A 27 3.11 -0.50 10.36
CA ARG A 27 1.68 -0.65 10.06
C ARG A 27 1.23 0.47 9.13
N LEU A 28 0.51 0.10 8.08
CA LEU A 28 -0.04 1.02 7.09
C LEU A 28 -1.56 0.92 7.10
N LYS A 29 -2.24 2.04 7.33
CA LYS A 29 -3.69 2.16 7.17
C LYS A 29 -3.99 3.11 6.02
N LEU A 30 -4.73 2.62 5.03
CA LEU A 30 -5.04 3.36 3.81
C LEU A 30 -6.55 3.55 3.72
N SER A 31 -6.96 4.79 3.44
CA SER A 31 -8.34 5.15 3.16
C SER A 31 -8.41 5.75 1.77
N TRP A 32 -9.08 5.07 0.84
CA TRP A 32 -9.16 5.46 -0.56
C TRP A 32 -10.47 6.18 -0.88
N ILE A 33 -10.42 7.06 -1.87
CA ILE A 33 -11.57 7.68 -2.52
C ILE A 33 -11.39 7.49 -4.03
N PRO A 34 -12.37 6.92 -4.75
CA PRO A 34 -13.66 6.47 -4.25
C PRO A 34 -13.57 5.11 -3.51
N VAL A 35 -14.44 4.90 -2.51
CA VAL A 35 -14.34 3.78 -1.54
C VAL A 35 -14.61 2.43 -2.20
N GLU A 36 -15.49 2.38 -3.20
CA GLU A 36 -15.84 1.18 -3.96
C GLU A 36 -14.63 0.53 -4.67
N ARG A 37 -13.54 1.27 -4.87
CA ARG A 37 -12.30 0.74 -5.46
C ARG A 37 -11.26 0.30 -4.43
N THR A 38 -11.60 0.29 -3.14
CA THR A 38 -10.64 -0.01 -2.05
C THR A 38 -9.92 -1.33 -2.24
N ALA A 39 -10.63 -2.40 -2.62
CA ALA A 39 -10.01 -3.73 -2.82
C ALA A 39 -8.99 -3.71 -3.97
N GLU A 40 -9.37 -3.17 -5.13
CA GLU A 40 -8.51 -3.03 -6.30
C GLU A 40 -7.26 -2.18 -5.97
N LEU A 41 -7.46 -1.00 -5.37
CA LEU A 41 -6.39 -0.06 -5.05
C LEU A 41 -5.44 -0.64 -3.98
N THR A 42 -5.97 -1.35 -3.00
CA THR A 42 -5.15 -2.01 -1.97
C THR A 42 -4.31 -3.13 -2.57
N LYS A 43 -4.85 -3.89 -3.54
CA LYS A 43 -4.08 -4.92 -4.26
C LYS A 43 -2.94 -4.31 -5.07
N VAL A 44 -3.21 -3.25 -5.83
CA VAL A 44 -2.17 -2.53 -6.59
C VAL A 44 -1.12 -1.95 -5.66
N PHE A 45 -1.53 -1.30 -4.57
CA PHE A 45 -0.61 -0.73 -3.60
C PHE A 45 0.25 -1.79 -2.92
N THR A 46 -0.31 -2.96 -2.61
CA THR A 46 0.43 -4.10 -2.07
C THR A 46 1.56 -4.53 -3.01
N GLN A 47 1.30 -4.59 -4.32
CA GLN A 47 2.34 -4.90 -5.31
C GLN A 47 3.49 -3.87 -5.31
N VAL A 48 3.17 -2.58 -5.16
CA VAL A 48 4.17 -1.51 -5.05
C VAL A 48 5.04 -1.70 -3.81
N ILE A 49 4.45 -2.00 -2.65
CA ILE A 49 5.20 -2.29 -1.42
C ILE A 49 6.12 -3.51 -1.63
N VAL A 50 5.60 -4.60 -2.18
CA VAL A 50 6.37 -5.82 -2.44
C VAL A 50 7.58 -5.53 -3.35
N MET A 51 7.38 -4.73 -4.40
CA MET A 51 8.46 -4.34 -5.31
C MET A 51 9.53 -3.52 -4.59
N ALA A 52 9.13 -2.56 -3.75
CA ALA A 52 10.07 -1.77 -2.96
C ALA A 52 10.88 -2.64 -1.98
N LEU A 53 10.22 -3.53 -1.25
CA LEU A 53 10.87 -4.45 -0.30
C LEU A 53 11.84 -5.42 -1.00
N ARG A 54 11.45 -5.95 -2.16
CA ARG A 54 12.35 -6.79 -2.99
C ARG A 54 13.53 -6.00 -3.53
N GLY A 55 13.35 -4.74 -3.88
CA GLY A 55 14.45 -3.83 -4.26
C GLY A 55 15.48 -3.64 -3.16
N MET A 56 15.09 -3.84 -1.90
CA MET A 56 15.98 -3.88 -0.73
C MET A 56 16.54 -5.28 -0.45
N ASN A 57 16.39 -6.23 -1.39
CA ASN A 57 16.81 -7.63 -1.27
C ASN A 57 16.14 -8.41 -0.13
N LEU A 58 14.89 -8.05 0.22
CA LEU A 58 14.12 -8.79 1.23
C LEU A 58 13.30 -9.91 0.60
N THR A 59 13.17 -11.02 1.32
CA THR A 59 12.21 -12.09 0.97
C THR A 59 10.82 -11.71 1.46
N VAL A 60 9.85 -11.61 0.53
CA VAL A 60 8.50 -11.12 0.84
C VAL A 60 7.48 -12.24 0.67
N ARG A 61 6.67 -12.48 1.71
CA ARG A 61 5.47 -13.33 1.67
C ARG A 61 4.25 -12.45 1.85
N VAL A 62 3.32 -12.51 0.90
CA VAL A 62 2.06 -11.77 0.97
C VAL A 62 0.97 -12.73 1.46
N ARG A 63 0.20 -12.31 2.47
CA ARG A 63 -1.04 -12.98 2.88
C ARG A 63 -2.18 -12.01 2.67
N THR A 64 -3.15 -12.40 1.88
CA THR A 64 -4.42 -11.68 1.69
C THR A 64 -5.53 -12.54 2.26
N ASN A 65 -6.49 -11.95 2.96
CA ASN A 65 -7.70 -12.66 3.43
C ASN A 65 -8.71 -12.90 2.27
N ASP A 66 -8.22 -13.02 1.04
CA ASP A 66 -9.04 -13.29 -0.14
C ASP A 66 -9.30 -14.81 -0.32
N GLU A 67 -9.10 -15.60 0.75
CA GLU A 67 -9.50 -17.01 0.92
C GLU A 67 -10.16 -17.20 2.29
#